data_AF-A0A7Z9PXP8-F1
#
_entry.id   AF-A0A7Z9PXP8-F1
#
_cell.length_a   1.000
_cell.length_b   1.000
_cell.length_c   1.000
_cell.angle_alpha   90.00
_cell.angle_beta   90.00
_cell.angle_gamma   90.00
#
_symmetry.space_group_name_H-M   'P 1'
#
loop_
_entity.id
_entity.type
_entity.pdbx_description
1 polymer ?
#
loop_
_entity_poly.entity_id
_entity_poly.type
_entity_poly.pdbx_seq_one_letter_code
_entity_poly.pdbx_strand_id
1 'polypeptide(L)'
;RVEMEFDYFTAVDDLSKSEGHDEMGADMLGDVEFNSACFYKYFSLHVDGLLENLDGSKEVAQTVIPAFLEAALVTTPSGKQNTFAAHNLPSAVLVEARPHPQPVSYANAFEKPIRGGQDGLVTESVKALVSHVEKVNRIYEPETVSRFWMSLDGEDAPEGVEVVGSLKALKEKVRELLG
;
A
#
# COMPACT_ATOMS: atom_id res chain seq x y z
N ARG A 1 10.26 -11.89 4.17
CA ARG A 1 9.87 -13.29 3.91
C ARG A 1 8.61 -13.53 4.72
N VAL A 2 7.59 -14.10 4.11
CA VAL A 2 6.34 -14.43 4.80
C VAL A 2 6.36 -15.92 5.06
N GLU A 3 6.05 -16.33 6.28
CA GLU A 3 5.73 -17.71 6.61
C GLU A 3 4.21 -17.82 6.70
N MET A 4 3.65 -18.86 6.10
CA MET A 4 2.21 -19.11 6.14
C MET A 4 1.88 -19.71 7.50
N GLU A 5 0.91 -19.11 8.20
CA GLU A 5 0.37 -19.62 9.45
C GLU A 5 -0.97 -20.31 9.18
N PHE A 6 -1.28 -21.34 9.95
CA PHE A 6 -2.50 -22.12 9.81
C PHE A 6 -3.40 -21.86 11.02
N ASP A 7 -4.59 -21.33 10.78
CA ASP A 7 -5.65 -21.25 11.78
C ASP A 7 -6.50 -22.51 11.73
N TYR A 8 -6.57 -23.25 12.84
CA TYR A 8 -7.37 -24.45 12.97
C TYR A 8 -8.72 -24.08 13.59
N PHE A 9 -9.80 -24.24 12.83
CA PHE A 9 -11.14 -23.93 13.31
C PHE A 9 -12.03 -25.18 13.33
N THR A 10 -12.92 -25.22 14.31
CA THR A 10 -13.94 -26.25 14.44
C THR A 10 -15.32 -25.62 14.28
N ALA A 11 -16.21 -26.28 13.53
CA ALA A 11 -17.63 -25.97 13.56
C ALA A 11 -18.34 -26.94 14.50
N VAL A 12 -19.18 -26.42 15.38
CA VAL A 12 -19.99 -27.21 16.32
C VAL A 12 -21.42 -27.23 15.79
N ASP A 13 -22.04 -28.40 15.76
CA ASP A 13 -23.46 -28.54 15.43
C ASP A 13 -24.33 -28.19 16.66
N ASP A 14 -25.18 -27.17 16.51
CA ASP A 14 -26.08 -26.71 17.56
C ASP A 14 -27.17 -27.74 17.93
N LEU A 15 -27.46 -28.71 17.05
CA LEU A 15 -28.50 -29.74 17.26
C LEU A 15 -28.05 -30.91 18.16
N SER A 16 -26.75 -31.12 18.31
CA SER A 16 -26.14 -32.19 19.11
C SER A 16 -26.57 -32.19 20.59
N LYS A 17 -26.92 -31.01 21.13
CA LYS A 17 -27.39 -30.86 22.52
C LYS A 17 -28.80 -31.41 22.78
N SER A 18 -29.60 -31.65 21.73
CA SER A 18 -31.01 -32.03 21.86
C SER A 18 -31.27 -33.54 21.94
N GLU A 19 -30.28 -34.38 21.61
CA GLU A 19 -30.43 -35.84 21.53
C GLU A 19 -29.81 -36.63 22.71
N GLY A 20 -29.40 -35.96 23.79
CA GLY A 20 -28.98 -36.61 25.03
C GLY A 20 -27.65 -37.39 24.95
N HIS A 21 -26.89 -37.19 23.89
CA HIS A 21 -25.51 -37.65 23.78
C HIS A 21 -24.56 -36.52 24.22
N ASP A 22 -23.76 -36.77 25.27
CA ASP A 22 -22.65 -35.90 25.70
C ASP A 22 -21.45 -35.98 24.71
N GLU A 23 -21.71 -35.93 23.40
CA GLU A 23 -20.67 -35.82 22.39
C GLU A 23 -20.49 -34.34 22.05
N MET A 24 -19.59 -33.67 22.78
CA MET A 24 -18.96 -32.42 22.31
C MET A 24 -18.05 -32.73 21.12
N GLY A 25 -18.63 -33.16 20.00
CA GLY A 25 -17.93 -33.49 18.76
C GLY A 25 -17.92 -32.30 17.80
N ALA A 26 -16.74 -31.91 17.32
CA ALA A 26 -16.63 -31.02 16.16
C ALA A 26 -17.06 -31.80 14.91
N ASP A 27 -18.08 -31.31 14.19
CA ASP A 27 -18.58 -31.95 12.97
C ASP A 27 -17.64 -31.68 11.77
N MET A 28 -16.88 -30.57 11.85
CA MET A 28 -15.87 -30.20 10.85
C MET A 28 -14.61 -29.64 11.53
N LEU A 29 -13.45 -30.15 11.12
CA LEU A 29 -12.15 -29.54 11.35
C LEU A 29 -11.64 -28.97 10.01
N GLY A 30 -11.35 -27.68 9.96
CA GLY A 30 -10.76 -27.03 8.80
C GLY A 30 -9.52 -26.23 9.19
N ASP A 31 -8.63 -26.01 8.21
CA ASP A 31 -7.50 -25.11 8.33
C ASP A 31 -7.66 -23.91 7.38
N VAL A 32 -7.30 -22.71 7.85
CA VAL A 32 -7.18 -21.52 7.01
C VAL A 32 -5.76 -20.99 7.09
N GLU A 33 -5.11 -20.96 5.94
CA GLU A 33 -3.85 -20.25 5.79
C GLU A 33 -4.05 -18.72 5.89
N PHE A 34 -3.30 -18.07 6.78
CA PHE A 34 -3.22 -16.62 6.91
C PHE A 34 -1.76 -16.16 7.04
N ASN A 35 -1.54 -14.87 6.80
CA ASN A 35 -0.25 -14.23 7.07
C ASN A 35 -0.43 -12.76 7.46
N SER A 36 0.61 -12.20 8.08
CA SER A 36 0.79 -10.77 8.28
C SER A 36 2.01 -10.32 7.46
N ALA A 37 1.80 -9.42 6.51
CA ALA A 37 2.84 -8.97 5.59
C ALA A 37 2.77 -7.46 5.36
N CYS A 38 3.95 -6.84 5.21
CA CYS A 38 4.08 -5.47 4.72
C CYS A 38 4.16 -5.51 3.19
N PHE A 39 3.21 -4.85 2.52
CA PHE A 39 3.14 -4.84 1.05
C PHE A 39 3.69 -3.54 0.48
N TYR A 40 4.50 -3.65 -0.57
CA TYR A 40 4.87 -2.54 -1.44
C TYR A 40 3.93 -2.51 -2.65
N LYS A 41 3.20 -1.41 -2.83
CA LYS A 41 2.35 -1.16 -4.01
C LYS A 41 3.02 -0.10 -4.88
N TYR A 42 3.10 -0.35 -6.19
CA TYR A 42 3.66 0.58 -7.17
C TYR A 42 2.64 0.88 -8.26
N PHE A 43 2.50 2.16 -8.59
CA PHE A 43 1.65 2.65 -9.68
C PHE A 43 2.44 3.66 -10.51
N SER A 44 2.19 3.67 -11.81
CA SER A 44 2.71 4.68 -12.74
C SER A 44 1.58 5.13 -13.65
N LEU A 45 1.48 6.44 -13.88
CA LEU A 45 0.46 7.04 -14.73
C LEU A 45 1.13 7.91 -15.80
N HIS A 46 0.84 7.62 -17.07
CA HIS A 46 1.26 8.46 -18.18
C HIS A 46 0.25 9.61 -18.35
N VAL A 47 0.57 10.79 -17.81
CA VAL A 47 -0.35 11.93 -17.77
C VAL A 47 -0.69 12.45 -19.16
N ASP A 48 0.30 12.56 -20.06
CA ASP A 48 0.06 13.04 -21.43
C ASP A 48 -0.86 12.09 -22.21
N GLY A 49 -0.61 10.78 -22.13
CA GLY A 49 -1.51 9.79 -22.73
C GLY A 49 -2.91 9.77 -22.09
N LEU A 50 -3.04 10.09 -20.80
CA LEU A 50 -4.34 10.27 -20.18
C LEU A 50 -5.05 11.52 -20.73
N LEU A 51 -4.33 12.63 -20.90
CA LEU A 51 -4.89 13.85 -21.49
C LEU A 51 -5.35 13.61 -22.93
N GLU A 52 -4.57 12.89 -23.74
CA GLU A 52 -4.98 12.49 -25.09
C GLU A 52 -6.29 11.70 -25.09
N ASN A 53 -6.44 10.74 -24.16
CA ASN A 53 -7.69 9.98 -24.01
C ASN A 53 -8.87 10.80 -23.47
N LEU A 54 -8.62 11.98 -22.93
CA LEU A 54 -9.63 12.91 -22.39
C LEU A 54 -9.84 14.12 -23.32
N ASP A 55 -9.51 13.99 -24.61
CA ASP A 55 -9.61 15.07 -25.61
C ASP A 55 -8.87 16.36 -25.19
N GLY A 56 -7.79 16.22 -24.42
CA GLY A 56 -6.98 17.31 -23.89
C GLY A 56 -7.56 18.03 -22.66
N SER A 57 -8.66 17.54 -22.05
CA SER A 57 -9.27 18.21 -20.90
C SER A 57 -8.44 18.06 -19.62
N LYS A 58 -7.72 19.13 -19.29
CA LYS A 58 -6.97 19.26 -18.04
C LYS A 58 -7.89 19.30 -16.81
N GLU A 59 -9.07 19.90 -16.93
CA GLU A 59 -10.05 20.01 -15.85
C GLU A 59 -10.53 18.63 -15.40
N VAL A 60 -10.75 17.72 -16.36
CA VAL A 60 -11.10 16.33 -16.07
C VAL A 60 -9.90 15.61 -15.46
N ALA A 61 -8.68 15.78 -15.97
CA ALA A 61 -7.47 15.18 -15.39
C ALA A 61 -7.22 15.64 -13.94
N GLN A 62 -7.44 16.92 -13.63
CA GLN A 62 -7.36 17.52 -12.28
C GLN A 62 -8.38 16.93 -11.29
N THR A 63 -9.42 16.28 -11.80
CA THR A 63 -10.42 15.56 -11.00
C THR A 63 -10.07 14.08 -10.89
N VAL A 64 -9.72 13.44 -12.01
CA VAL A 64 -9.51 12.00 -12.11
C VAL A 64 -8.22 11.55 -11.42
N ILE A 65 -7.11 12.27 -11.58
CA ILE A 65 -5.81 11.84 -11.04
C ILE A 65 -5.82 11.84 -9.50
N PRO A 66 -6.30 12.90 -8.80
CA PRO A 66 -6.43 12.85 -7.34
C PRO A 66 -7.42 11.79 -6.86
N ALA A 67 -8.50 11.53 -7.61
CA ALA A 67 -9.46 10.47 -7.27
C ALA A 67 -8.85 9.08 -7.44
N PHE A 68 -8.06 8.86 -8.48
CA PHE A 68 -7.28 7.64 -8.69
C PHE A 68 -6.30 7.42 -7.54
N LEU A 69 -5.55 8.46 -7.14
CA LEU A 69 -4.62 8.39 -6.01
C LEU A 69 -5.33 7.96 -4.73
N GLU A 70 -6.45 8.60 -4.39
CA GLU A 70 -7.26 8.22 -3.24
C GLU A 70 -7.73 6.77 -3.33
N ALA A 71 -8.32 6.37 -4.45
CA ALA A 71 -8.75 4.98 -4.67
C ALA A 71 -7.59 3.99 -4.51
N ALA A 72 -6.42 4.26 -5.09
CA ALA A 72 -5.24 3.40 -5.00
C ALA A 72 -4.74 3.20 -3.55
N LEU A 73 -4.92 4.21 -2.70
CA LEU A 73 -4.50 4.18 -1.30
C LEU A 73 -5.55 3.52 -0.38
N VAL A 74 -6.84 3.77 -0.59
CA VAL A 74 -7.90 3.32 0.33
C VAL A 74 -8.53 1.99 -0.06
N THR A 75 -8.41 1.55 -1.31
CA THR A 75 -9.02 0.30 -1.76
C THR A 75 -8.23 -0.92 -1.27
N THR A 76 -8.96 -1.87 -0.70
CA THR A 76 -8.44 -3.16 -0.22
C THR A 76 -9.16 -4.29 -0.97
N PRO A 77 -8.45 -5.34 -1.44
CA PRO A 77 -9.10 -6.51 -2.04
C PRO A 77 -10.14 -7.15 -1.10
N SER A 78 -11.28 -7.55 -1.64
CA SER A 78 -12.43 -8.07 -0.86
C SER A 78 -12.31 -9.53 -0.40
N GLY A 79 -11.24 -10.24 -0.77
CA GLY A 79 -11.06 -11.65 -0.46
C GLY A 79 -10.97 -11.92 1.05
N LYS A 80 -11.80 -12.85 1.56
CA LYS A 80 -11.84 -13.30 2.97
C LYS A 80 -11.99 -12.17 4.03
N GLN A 81 -12.43 -10.97 3.64
CA GLN A 81 -12.54 -9.82 4.53
C GLN A 81 -13.52 -10.03 5.69
N ASN A 82 -14.62 -10.77 5.46
CA ASN A 82 -15.62 -11.06 6.50
C ASN A 82 -15.08 -11.89 7.68
N THR A 83 -13.93 -12.57 7.49
CA THR A 83 -13.32 -13.44 8.51
C THR A 83 -12.04 -12.84 9.10
N PHE A 84 -11.30 -12.00 8.35
CA PHE A 84 -9.98 -11.47 8.77
C PHE A 84 -9.89 -9.94 8.92
N ALA A 85 -10.86 -9.17 8.41
CA ALA A 85 -10.96 -7.71 8.55
C ALA A 85 -9.66 -6.91 8.28
N ALA A 86 -8.91 -7.27 7.25
CA ALA A 86 -7.60 -6.67 6.92
C ALA A 86 -7.72 -5.32 6.19
N HIS A 87 -8.43 -4.36 6.78
CA HIS A 87 -8.67 -3.00 6.25
C HIS A 87 -7.55 -2.02 6.65
N ASN A 88 -6.34 -2.24 6.13
CA ASN A 88 -5.18 -1.43 6.50
C ASN A 88 -4.94 -0.29 5.49
N LEU A 89 -4.80 0.94 5.99
CA LEU A 89 -4.32 2.07 5.20
C LEU A 89 -2.78 2.02 5.08
N PRO A 90 -2.19 2.56 3.99
CA PRO A 90 -0.74 2.58 3.81
C PRO A 90 -0.03 3.37 4.92
N SER A 91 1.06 2.81 5.45
CA SER A 91 1.89 3.47 6.47
C SER A 91 2.77 4.59 5.91
N ALA A 92 3.11 4.51 4.62
CA ALA A 92 3.89 5.52 3.90
C ALA A 92 3.49 5.57 2.42
N VAL A 93 3.57 6.76 1.83
CA VAL A 93 3.22 7.06 0.44
C VAL A 93 4.24 8.05 -0.12
N LEU A 94 4.88 7.66 -1.22
CA LEU A 94 5.74 8.50 -2.03
C LEU A 94 5.06 8.76 -3.37
N VAL A 95 4.86 10.03 -3.71
CA VAL A 95 4.39 10.45 -5.03
C VAL A 95 5.49 11.23 -5.72
N GLU A 96 5.80 10.88 -6.96
CA GLU A 96 6.82 11.54 -7.77
C GLU A 96 6.22 11.95 -9.12
N ALA A 97 6.35 13.21 -9.46
CA ALA A 97 6.05 13.71 -10.80
C ALA A 97 7.35 13.95 -11.55
N ARG A 98 7.46 13.42 -12.76
CA ARG A 98 8.67 13.50 -13.59
C ARG A 98 8.34 14.17 -14.92
N PRO A 99 9.28 14.94 -15.50
CA PRO A 99 9.04 15.62 -16.78
C PRO A 99 9.07 14.66 -17.97
N HIS A 100 9.57 13.44 -17.80
CA HIS A 100 9.75 12.45 -18.87
C HIS A 100 9.10 11.13 -18.47
N PRO A 101 8.65 10.30 -19.45
CA PRO A 101 7.98 9.03 -19.20
C PRO A 101 8.97 7.94 -18.76
N GLN A 102 9.58 8.14 -17.60
CA GLN A 102 10.52 7.22 -16.97
C GLN A 102 9.93 6.69 -15.65
N PRO A 103 9.12 5.62 -15.69
CA PRO A 103 8.66 4.96 -14.48
C PRO A 103 9.83 4.35 -13.70
N VAL A 104 9.92 4.63 -12.40
CA VAL A 104 10.94 4.08 -11.51
C VAL A 104 10.25 3.35 -10.36
N SER A 105 10.37 2.02 -10.35
CA SER A 105 9.95 1.20 -9.22
C SER A 105 11.09 1.05 -8.22
N TYR A 106 10.77 1.15 -6.93
CA TYR A 106 11.73 0.96 -5.83
C TYR A 106 11.61 -0.44 -5.23
N ALA A 107 11.04 -1.41 -5.94
CA ALA A 107 10.91 -2.79 -5.47
C ALA A 107 12.25 -3.40 -5.02
N ASN A 108 13.37 -2.99 -5.64
CA ASN A 108 14.71 -3.43 -5.27
C ASN A 108 15.16 -2.99 -3.86
N ALA A 109 14.45 -2.07 -3.22
CA ALA A 109 14.61 -1.80 -1.79
C ALA A 109 14.37 -3.05 -0.92
N PHE A 110 13.57 -3.98 -1.43
CA PHE A 110 13.10 -5.18 -0.74
C PHE A 110 13.62 -6.49 -1.35
N GLU A 111 14.56 -6.41 -2.31
CA GLU A 111 15.18 -7.60 -2.91
C GLU A 111 15.80 -8.49 -1.83
N LYS A 112 16.59 -7.88 -0.94
CA LYS A 112 16.98 -8.50 0.33
C LYS A 112 15.79 -8.43 1.28
N PRO A 113 15.22 -9.59 1.71
CA PRO A 113 14.03 -9.57 2.54
C PRO A 113 14.25 -8.82 3.86
N ILE A 114 13.37 -7.87 4.16
CA ILE A 114 13.36 -7.16 5.44
C ILE A 114 12.94 -8.15 6.53
N ARG A 115 13.67 -8.11 7.66
CA ARG A 115 13.33 -8.85 8.88
C ARG A 115 12.85 -7.82 9.90
N GLY A 116 11.71 -8.07 10.55
CA GLY A 116 11.24 -7.19 11.62
C GLY A 116 12.30 -7.10 12.73
N GLY A 117 12.75 -5.88 13.02
CA GLY A 117 13.65 -5.58 14.13
C GLY A 117 12.87 -5.22 15.41
N GLN A 118 13.49 -4.45 16.30
CA GLN A 118 12.83 -3.93 17.50
C GLN A 118 11.63 -3.01 17.15
N ASP A 119 11.71 -2.28 16.04
CA ASP A 119 10.70 -1.32 15.60
C ASP A 119 9.60 -1.95 14.71
N GLY A 120 9.67 -3.27 14.45
CA GLY A 120 8.70 -4.00 13.64
C GLY A 120 8.96 -3.95 12.13
N LEU A 121 8.21 -4.78 11.37
CA LEU A 121 8.44 -4.99 9.94
C LEU A 121 8.15 -3.74 9.10
N VAL A 122 7.11 -2.98 9.46
CA VAL A 122 6.67 -1.80 8.69
C VAL A 122 7.71 -0.70 8.75
N THR A 123 8.13 -0.30 9.96
CA THR A 123 9.13 0.75 10.16
C THR A 123 10.44 0.42 9.47
N GLU A 124 10.94 -0.81 9.61
CA GLU A 124 12.15 -1.25 8.92
C GLU A 124 12.00 -1.27 7.38
N SER A 125 10.79 -1.55 6.87
CA SER A 125 10.50 -1.48 5.44
C SER A 125 10.45 -0.04 4.92
N VAL A 126 9.91 0.90 5.70
CA VAL A 126 9.92 2.34 5.35
C VAL A 126 11.37 2.86 5.32
N LYS A 127 12.19 2.57 6.34
CA LYS A 127 13.62 2.95 6.35
C LYS A 127 14.38 2.38 5.14
N ALA A 128 14.12 1.11 4.78
CA ALA A 128 14.73 0.49 3.61
C ALA A 128 14.33 1.18 2.30
N LEU A 129 13.05 1.55 2.16
CA LEU A 129 12.54 2.31 1.02
C LEU A 129 13.23 3.67 0.91
N VAL A 130 13.26 4.45 2.01
CA VAL A 130 13.91 5.77 2.06
C VAL A 130 15.38 5.67 1.65
N SER A 131 16.13 4.75 2.27
CA SER A 131 17.55 4.54 1.94
C SER A 131 17.76 4.14 0.47
N HIS A 132 16.85 3.36 -0.12
CA HIS A 132 16.96 2.97 -1.52
C HIS A 132 16.64 4.15 -2.46
N VAL A 133 15.61 4.94 -2.17
CA VAL A 133 15.27 6.17 -2.90
C VAL A 133 16.45 7.13 -2.92
N GLU A 134 17.11 7.35 -1.77
CA GLU A 134 18.31 8.19 -1.69
C GLU A 134 19.46 7.67 -2.55
N LYS A 135 19.72 6.36 -2.55
CA LYS A 135 20.74 5.75 -3.40
C LYS A 135 20.44 5.95 -4.88
N VAL A 136 19.18 5.77 -5.29
CA VAL A 136 18.75 6.00 -6.67
C VAL A 136 18.94 7.46 -7.05
N ASN A 137 18.48 8.39 -6.20
CA ASN A 137 18.61 9.82 -6.44
C ASN A 137 20.06 10.27 -6.57
N ARG A 138 20.94 9.78 -5.70
CA ARG A 138 22.36 10.15 -5.71
C ARG A 138 23.12 9.64 -6.94
N ILE A 139 22.73 8.48 -7.49
CA ILE A 139 23.48 7.85 -8.58
C ILE A 139 22.92 8.23 -9.94
N TYR A 140 21.60 8.28 -10.08
CA TYR A 140 20.94 8.50 -11.37
C TYR A 140 20.42 9.92 -11.52
N GLU A 141 20.36 10.70 -10.42
CA GLU A 141 19.88 12.09 -10.40
C GLU A 141 18.62 12.30 -11.25
N PRO A 142 17.57 11.46 -11.10
CA PRO A 142 16.50 11.44 -12.06
C PRO A 142 15.66 12.71 -11.91
N GLU A 143 15.46 13.42 -13.02
CA GLU A 143 14.69 14.66 -13.03
C GLU A 143 13.30 14.44 -12.43
N THR A 144 12.91 15.37 -11.57
CA THR A 144 11.69 15.31 -10.78
C THR A 144 11.12 16.72 -10.70
N VAL A 145 9.87 16.89 -11.13
CA VAL A 145 9.13 18.16 -11.02
C VAL A 145 8.77 18.43 -9.57
N SER A 146 8.31 17.38 -8.88
CA SER A 146 7.91 17.45 -7.48
C SER A 146 7.89 16.06 -6.87
N ARG A 147 8.07 16.03 -5.55
CA ARG A 147 8.04 14.81 -4.75
C ARG A 147 7.31 15.08 -3.46
N PHE A 148 6.31 14.25 -3.17
CA PHE A 148 5.52 14.34 -1.94
C PHE A 148 5.69 13.09 -1.11
N TRP A 149 5.79 13.28 0.21
CA TRP A 149 5.86 12.19 1.18
C TRP A 149 4.76 12.32 2.21
N MET A 150 4.00 11.25 2.42
CA MET A 150 2.99 11.16 3.49
C MET A 150 3.25 9.87 4.25
N SER A 151 3.37 9.94 5.56
CA SER A 151 3.55 8.76 6.42
C SER A 151 2.79 8.93 7.74
N LEU A 152 2.43 7.81 8.36
CA LEU A 152 1.72 7.83 9.65
C LEU A 152 2.64 8.24 10.81
N ASP A 153 3.92 7.86 10.75
CA ASP A 153 4.89 8.04 11.83
C ASP A 153 5.81 9.24 11.63
N GLY A 154 5.72 9.94 10.49
CA GLY A 154 6.24 11.30 10.28
C GLY A 154 7.76 11.50 10.12
N GLU A 155 8.61 10.54 10.51
CA GLU A 155 10.05 10.80 10.68
C GLU A 155 10.99 10.27 9.58
N ASP A 156 10.60 9.23 8.84
CA ASP A 156 11.46 8.61 7.81
C ASP A 156 11.10 9.09 6.39
N ALA A 157 11.54 10.29 6.01
CA ALA A 157 11.26 10.88 4.69
C ALA A 157 12.53 10.96 3.81
N PRO A 158 12.47 10.67 2.50
CA PRO A 158 13.61 10.88 1.61
C PRO A 158 14.02 12.36 1.51
N GLU A 159 15.30 12.63 1.27
CA GLU A 159 15.76 14.00 1.03
C GLU A 159 15.06 14.67 -0.17
N GLY A 160 14.78 15.97 -0.03
CA GLY A 160 14.20 16.79 -1.10
C GLY A 160 12.70 16.56 -1.35
N VAL A 161 12.00 15.83 -0.49
CA VAL A 161 10.54 15.68 -0.56
C VAL A 161 9.84 16.85 0.13
N GLU A 162 8.64 17.20 -0.34
CA GLU A 162 7.67 17.94 0.47
C GLU A 162 6.86 16.96 1.32
N VAL A 163 6.94 17.09 2.66
CA VAL A 163 6.16 16.27 3.59
C VAL A 163 4.74 16.81 3.71
N VAL A 164 3.76 15.93 3.52
CA VAL A 164 2.34 16.25 3.48
C VAL A 164 1.62 15.49 4.60
N GLY A 165 0.92 16.22 5.47
CA GLY A 165 0.33 15.66 6.69
C GLY A 165 -1.03 14.96 6.53
N SER A 166 -1.62 14.94 5.33
CA SER A 166 -2.92 14.26 5.12
C SER A 166 -3.17 13.89 3.66
N LEU A 167 -4.02 12.90 3.42
CA LEU A 167 -4.48 12.51 2.09
C LEU A 167 -5.15 13.67 1.35
N LYS A 168 -5.90 14.51 2.06
CA LYS A 168 -6.53 15.70 1.49
C LYS A 168 -5.48 16.66 0.92
N ALA A 169 -4.47 16.99 1.72
CA ALA A 169 -3.39 17.88 1.29
C ALA A 169 -2.57 17.25 0.15
N LEU A 170 -2.36 15.93 0.16
CA LEU A 170 -1.65 15.23 -0.91
C LEU A 170 -2.41 15.32 -2.24
N LYS A 171 -3.74 15.15 -2.19
CA LYS A 171 -4.62 15.32 -3.36
C LYS A 171 -4.61 16.75 -3.90
N GLU A 172 -4.60 17.75 -3.03
CA GLU A 172 -4.51 19.16 -3.42
C GLU A 172 -3.18 19.44 -4.13
N LYS A 173 -2.07 18.97 -3.56
CA LYS A 173 -0.75 19.08 -4.17
C LYS A 173 -0.65 18.40 -5.53
N VAL A 174 -1.17 17.18 -5.67
CA VAL A 174 -1.20 16.48 -6.96
C VAL A 174 -2.08 17.19 -7.99
N ARG A 175 -3.19 17.81 -7.56
CA ARG A 175 -4.02 18.63 -8.44
C ARG A 175 -3.29 19.86 -8.96
N GLU A 176 -2.54 20.54 -8.10
CA GLU A 176 -1.75 21.73 -8.46
C GLU A 176 -0.70 21.44 -9.54
N LEU A 177 -0.13 20.23 -9.57
CA LEU A 177 0.82 19.81 -10.62
C LEU A 177 0.22 19.74 -12.02
N LEU A 178 -1.10 19.65 -12.12
CA LEU A 178 -1.83 19.51 -13.39
C LEU A 178 -2.37 20.85 -13.90
N GLY A 179 -2.15 21.94 -13.14
CA GLY A 179 -2.56 23.31 -13.46
C GLY A 179 -1.71 24.01 -14.49
#